data_AF-A0A355E5D1-F1
#
_entry.id   AF-A0A355E5D1-F1
#
_cell.length_a   1.000
_cell.length_b   1.000
_cell.length_c   1.000
_cell.angle_alpha   90.00
_cell.angle_beta   90.00
_cell.angle_gamma   90.00
#
_symmetry.space_group_name_H-M   'P 1'
#
loop_
_entity.id
_entity.type
_entity.pdbx_description
1 polymer ?
#
loop_
_entity_poly.entity_id
_entity_poly.type
_entity_poly.pdbx_seq_one_letter_code
_entity_poly.pdbx_strand_id
1 'polypeptide(L)'
;MTHTLNPYGWATAWCLLAFGWFKDHLDGDGDGPASRAALRKGAAAIGACIGCSFAFIPVGALLLAPLFASGAGRKRGEKLFLAAEAAAVAGAVFVALNPYLFLRFEKFTGQLVFLATAFPYSLTPRAFAGFIGRFLMPNWGVLQTVAGLAGVAYLLVSAGRSRMDRLLGAVFCLAFLNMGGRMEDLSHGRHFLPFFAIGSAAAAGLLWERTAGRRRPLAWVLSAAVFLDAAAVSASYLRNYAQEAAGRSTRSEASRWIAGNVPAGSSVGLLQPPQYSETPPFRFDRHELVLFGAPEQLQDLPLPDFVVANEAFVQGRFAPFFASRYEAAAAFRPRRLFPWIPVRGVFTMSNLEFVVLRRRPEAAK
;
A
#
# COMPACT_ATOMS: atom_id res chain seq x y z
N MET A 1 -4.54 -19.88 -15.23
CA MET A 1 -3.75 -19.18 -14.20
C MET A 1 -2.45 -18.70 -14.83
N THR A 2 -2.39 -17.47 -15.31
CA THR A 2 -1.11 -16.84 -15.65
C THR A 2 -0.50 -16.35 -14.34
N HIS A 3 0.47 -17.10 -13.81
CA HIS A 3 1.38 -16.57 -12.79
C HIS A 3 2.30 -15.54 -13.44
N THR A 4 1.76 -14.38 -13.82
CA THR A 4 2.59 -13.21 -14.09
C THR A 4 3.19 -12.82 -12.75
N LEU A 5 4.51 -13.04 -12.59
CA LEU A 5 5.29 -12.46 -11.51
C LEU A 5 4.94 -10.97 -11.46
N ASN A 6 4.25 -10.59 -10.39
CA ASN A 6 3.70 -9.25 -10.24
C ASN A 6 4.89 -8.25 -10.31
N PRO A 7 4.85 -7.19 -11.14
CA PRO A 7 5.96 -6.23 -11.29
C PRO A 7 6.59 -5.75 -9.98
N TYR A 8 5.81 -5.70 -8.90
CA TYR A 8 6.28 -5.32 -7.57
C TYR A 8 7.31 -6.28 -6.96
N GLY A 9 7.29 -7.57 -7.30
CA GLY A 9 8.28 -8.55 -6.84
C GLY A 9 9.67 -8.23 -7.38
N TRP A 10 9.75 -7.96 -8.69
CA TRP A 10 10.98 -7.50 -9.34
C TRP A 10 11.41 -6.12 -8.84
N ALA A 11 10.48 -5.18 -8.68
CA ALA A 11 10.78 -3.87 -8.09
C ALA A 11 11.39 -3.99 -6.69
N THR A 12 10.87 -4.90 -5.86
CA THR A 12 11.41 -5.15 -4.50
C THR A 12 12.83 -5.71 -4.56
N ALA A 13 13.11 -6.66 -5.46
CA ALA A 13 14.45 -7.21 -5.63
C ALA A 13 15.45 -6.12 -6.04
N TRP A 14 15.09 -5.27 -7.02
CA TRP A 14 15.92 -4.14 -7.43
C TRP A 14 16.12 -3.11 -6.31
N CYS A 15 15.09 -2.86 -5.51
CA CYS A 15 15.18 -1.98 -4.34
C CYS A 15 16.23 -2.49 -3.34
N LEU A 16 16.21 -3.78 -3.01
CA LEU A 16 17.17 -4.39 -2.08
C LEU A 16 18.61 -4.35 -2.64
N LEU A 17 18.80 -4.62 -3.93
CA LEU A 17 20.10 -4.50 -4.58
C LEU A 17 20.63 -3.05 -4.55
N ALA A 18 19.75 -2.07 -4.79
CA ALA A 18 20.12 -0.67 -4.70
C ALA A 18 20.60 -0.31 -3.29
N PHE A 19 19.90 -0.75 -2.23
CA PHE A 19 20.34 -0.54 -0.85
C PHE A 19 21.74 -1.12 -0.59
N GLY A 20 22.01 -2.35 -1.04
CA GLY A 20 23.31 -2.99 -0.88
C GLY A 20 24.43 -2.17 -1.55
N TRP A 21 24.25 -1.78 -2.81
CA TRP A 21 25.29 -1.04 -3.52
C TRP A 21 25.45 0.42 -3.05
N PHE A 22 24.37 1.09 -2.63
CA PHE A 22 24.52 2.40 -2.00
C PHE A 22 25.17 2.31 -0.61
N LYS A 23 25.01 1.19 0.10
CA LYS A 23 25.77 0.93 1.33
C LYS A 23 27.26 0.83 1.03
N ASP A 24 27.64 -0.01 0.07
CA ASP A 24 29.04 -0.15 -0.35
C ASP A 24 29.64 1.19 -0.80
N HIS A 25 28.85 2.02 -1.49
CA HIS A 25 29.27 3.38 -1.87
C HIS A 25 29.46 4.31 -0.67
N LEU A 26 28.53 4.29 0.30
CA LEU A 26 28.53 5.17 1.47
C LEU A 26 29.56 4.78 2.54
N ASP A 27 29.86 3.49 2.65
CA ASP A 27 30.82 2.93 3.60
C ASP A 27 32.25 2.89 3.02
N GLY A 28 32.39 2.85 1.69
CA GLY A 28 33.69 2.95 1.03
C GLY A 28 34.23 4.39 0.96
N ASP A 29 35.44 4.54 0.41
CA ASP A 29 36.16 5.83 0.33
C ASP A 29 35.51 6.90 -0.57
N GLY A 30 34.28 6.67 -1.06
CA GLY A 30 33.52 7.57 -1.94
C GLY A 30 34.07 7.75 -3.36
N ASP A 31 35.38 7.52 -3.54
CA ASP A 31 36.17 8.03 -4.67
C ASP A 31 36.89 6.93 -5.45
N GLY A 32 37.06 5.77 -4.83
CA GLY A 32 37.66 4.61 -5.47
C GLY A 32 36.81 4.09 -6.65
N PRO A 33 37.44 3.44 -7.65
CA PRO A 33 36.73 2.81 -8.76
C PRO A 33 35.61 1.87 -8.31
N ALA A 34 35.82 1.15 -7.21
CA ALA A 34 34.82 0.28 -6.60
C ALA A 34 33.60 1.05 -6.07
N SER A 35 33.82 2.20 -5.42
CA SER A 35 32.75 3.05 -4.89
C SER A 35 31.92 3.68 -6.02
N ARG A 36 32.57 4.15 -7.10
CA ARG A 36 31.85 4.63 -8.30
C ARG A 36 31.08 3.52 -9.01
N ALA A 37 31.64 2.31 -9.08
CA ALA A 37 30.95 1.16 -9.64
C ALA A 37 29.71 0.80 -8.82
N ALA A 38 29.81 0.81 -7.48
CA ALA A 38 28.69 0.59 -6.58
C ALA A 38 27.61 1.67 -6.77
N LEU A 39 27.99 2.95 -6.87
CA LEU A 39 27.06 4.05 -7.15
C LEU A 39 26.27 3.83 -8.44
N ARG A 40 26.95 3.48 -9.54
CA ARG A 40 26.31 3.25 -10.85
C ARG A 40 25.41 2.01 -10.83
N LYS A 41 25.82 0.92 -10.19
CA LYS A 41 24.99 -0.28 -10.02
C LYS A 41 23.75 0.04 -9.18
N GLY A 42 23.92 0.76 -8.08
CA GLY A 42 22.83 1.26 -7.24
C GLY A 42 21.83 2.08 -8.06
N ALA A 43 22.32 3.09 -8.78
CA ALA A 43 21.51 3.92 -9.67
C ALA A 43 20.77 3.12 -10.75
N ALA A 44 21.45 2.18 -11.41
CA ALA A 44 20.83 1.28 -12.39
C ALA A 44 19.70 0.46 -11.77
N ALA A 45 19.90 -0.09 -10.56
CA ALA A 45 18.85 -0.79 -9.82
C ALA A 45 17.68 0.12 -9.44
N ILE A 46 17.90 1.40 -9.11
CA ILE A 46 16.79 2.35 -8.92
C ILE A 46 15.99 2.53 -10.21
N GLY A 47 16.68 2.72 -11.34
CA GLY A 47 16.05 2.81 -12.66
C GLY A 47 15.20 1.58 -12.98
N ALA A 48 15.72 0.39 -12.69
CA ALA A 48 14.99 -0.87 -12.84
C ALA A 48 13.82 -1.01 -11.87
N CYS A 49 14.00 -0.60 -10.61
CA CYS A 49 12.97 -0.62 -9.59
C CYS A 49 11.75 0.23 -9.99
N ILE A 50 11.99 1.49 -10.34
CA ILE A 50 10.94 2.42 -10.79
C ILE A 50 10.36 1.96 -12.13
N GLY A 51 11.21 1.44 -13.03
CA GLY A 51 10.79 0.93 -14.33
C GLY A 51 9.88 -0.29 -14.25
N CYS A 52 10.08 -1.16 -13.25
CA CYS A 52 9.15 -2.24 -12.96
C CYS A 52 7.87 -1.72 -12.30
N SER A 53 7.94 -0.70 -11.45
CA SER A 53 6.76 -0.14 -10.79
C SER A 53 6.97 1.29 -10.29
N PHE A 54 6.14 2.22 -10.78
CA PHE A 54 6.10 3.60 -10.31
C PHE A 54 5.72 3.76 -8.83
N ALA A 55 5.16 2.72 -8.19
CA ALA A 55 4.91 2.74 -6.74
C ALA A 55 6.22 2.90 -5.93
N PHE A 56 7.36 2.50 -6.48
CA PHE A 56 8.67 2.63 -5.82
C PHE A 56 9.36 3.97 -6.10
N ILE A 57 8.64 5.00 -6.55
CA ILE A 57 9.23 6.34 -6.74
C ILE A 57 9.92 6.92 -5.48
N PRO A 58 9.48 6.66 -4.23
CA PRO A 58 10.22 7.16 -3.06
C PRO A 58 11.61 6.56 -2.91
N VAL A 59 11.88 5.39 -3.50
CA VAL A 59 13.24 4.81 -3.56
C VAL A 59 14.19 5.69 -4.35
N GLY A 60 13.68 6.55 -5.25
CA GLY A 60 14.48 7.55 -5.94
C GLY A 60 15.27 8.46 -5.00
N ALA A 61 14.86 8.58 -3.73
CA ALA A 61 15.63 9.28 -2.70
C ALA A 61 17.02 8.65 -2.44
N LEU A 62 17.20 7.37 -2.74
CA LEU A 62 18.52 6.72 -2.68
C LEU A 62 19.52 7.35 -3.66
N LEU A 63 19.06 8.04 -4.70
CA LEU A 63 19.93 8.84 -5.58
C LEU A 63 20.56 10.04 -4.88
N LEU A 64 20.15 10.35 -3.64
CA LEU A 64 20.84 11.32 -2.78
C LEU A 64 22.09 10.74 -2.12
N ALA A 65 22.31 9.41 -2.15
CA ALA A 65 23.50 8.75 -1.60
C ALA A 65 24.83 9.42 -1.99
N PRO A 66 25.10 9.81 -3.25
CA PRO A 66 26.33 10.52 -3.60
C PRO A 66 26.50 11.87 -2.89
N LEU A 67 25.40 12.57 -2.55
CA LEU A 67 25.46 13.80 -1.75
C LEU A 67 25.86 13.53 -0.30
N PHE A 68 25.46 12.37 0.23
CA PHE A 68 25.87 11.93 1.56
C PHE A 68 27.30 11.38 1.57
N ALA A 69 27.70 10.61 0.56
CA ALA A 69 29.04 10.00 0.44
C ALA A 69 30.16 11.03 0.29
N SER A 70 29.88 12.12 -0.43
CA SER A 70 30.88 13.13 -0.82
C SER A 70 31.42 14.02 0.30
N GLY A 71 30.94 13.86 1.55
CA GLY A 71 31.49 14.53 2.75
C GLY A 71 31.55 16.06 2.68
N ALA A 72 32.05 16.73 3.72
CA ALA A 72 32.18 18.19 3.74
C ALA A 72 33.32 18.73 2.83
N GLY A 73 34.23 17.86 2.36
CA GLY A 73 35.45 18.25 1.64
C GLY A 73 35.31 18.51 0.14
N ARG A 74 34.25 18.03 -0.52
CA ARG A 74 34.02 18.30 -1.95
C ARG A 74 33.35 19.63 -2.20
N LYS A 75 33.77 20.31 -3.28
CA LYS A 75 33.03 21.46 -3.84
C LYS A 75 31.62 21.02 -4.20
N ARG A 76 30.64 21.89 -3.93
CA ARG A 76 29.20 21.63 -4.20
C ARG A 76 28.94 21.12 -5.63
N GLY A 77 29.69 21.60 -6.61
CA GLY A 77 29.59 21.19 -8.01
C GLY A 77 29.89 19.70 -8.26
N GLU A 78 30.90 19.14 -7.60
CA GLU A 78 31.27 17.71 -7.78
C GLU A 78 30.19 16.79 -7.20
N LYS A 79 29.58 17.19 -6.09
CA LYS A 79 28.48 16.45 -5.46
C LYS A 79 27.26 16.39 -6.38
N LEU A 80 26.92 17.53 -6.98
CA LEU A 80 25.83 17.65 -7.94
C LEU A 80 26.12 16.85 -9.22
N PHE A 81 27.38 16.82 -9.67
CA PHE A 81 27.78 16.03 -10.83
C PHE A 81 27.58 14.53 -10.58
N LEU A 82 28.00 14.00 -9.42
CA LEU A 82 27.80 12.60 -9.08
C LEU A 82 26.31 12.23 -8.93
N ALA A 83 25.51 13.13 -8.35
CA ALA A 83 24.06 12.95 -8.27
C ALA A 83 23.41 12.97 -9.66
N ALA A 84 23.84 13.86 -10.55
CA ALA A 84 23.38 13.92 -11.93
C ALA A 84 23.79 12.68 -12.73
N GLU A 85 25.01 12.17 -12.53
CA GLU A 85 25.47 10.90 -13.11
C GLU A 85 24.59 9.73 -12.65
N ALA A 86 24.35 9.60 -11.35
CA ALA A 86 23.46 8.57 -10.82
C ALA A 86 22.04 8.69 -11.38
N ALA A 87 21.49 9.91 -11.45
CA ALA A 87 20.18 10.15 -12.05
C ALA A 87 20.13 9.79 -13.54
N ALA A 88 21.19 10.12 -14.30
CA ALA A 88 21.29 9.77 -15.71
C ALA A 88 21.35 8.26 -15.93
N VAL A 89 22.12 7.53 -15.11
CA VAL A 89 22.18 6.06 -15.16
C VAL A 89 20.82 5.44 -14.82
N ALA A 90 20.16 5.91 -13.76
CA ALA A 90 18.83 5.43 -13.40
C ALA A 90 17.81 5.71 -14.52
N GLY A 91 17.84 6.91 -15.10
CA GLY A 91 16.99 7.31 -16.21
C GLY A 91 17.22 6.45 -17.46
N ALA A 92 18.47 6.17 -17.81
CA ALA A 92 18.81 5.32 -18.96
C ALA A 92 18.27 3.90 -18.80
N VAL A 93 18.41 3.29 -17.62
CA VAL A 93 17.86 1.96 -17.35
C VAL A 93 16.33 1.96 -17.34
N PHE A 94 15.72 2.98 -16.73
CA PHE A 94 14.27 3.15 -16.76
C PHE A 94 13.75 3.20 -18.20
N VAL A 95 14.36 4.04 -19.05
CA VAL A 95 13.99 4.17 -20.46
C VAL A 95 14.19 2.85 -21.23
N ALA A 96 15.32 2.17 -21.00
CA ALA A 96 15.62 0.90 -21.65
C ALA A 96 14.60 -0.21 -21.30
N LEU A 97 14.10 -0.24 -20.07
CA LEU A 97 13.09 -1.19 -19.62
C LEU A 97 11.66 -0.78 -20.01
N ASN A 98 11.46 0.45 -20.45
CA ASN A 98 10.16 0.99 -20.82
C ASN A 98 10.17 1.48 -22.28
N PRO A 99 10.49 0.64 -23.28
CA PRO A 99 10.54 1.06 -24.69
C PRO A 99 9.17 1.52 -25.21
N TYR A 100 8.07 1.14 -24.54
CA TYR A 100 6.73 1.62 -24.86
C TYR A 100 6.58 3.14 -24.71
N LEU A 101 7.46 3.81 -23.95
CA LEU A 101 7.51 5.27 -23.86
C LEU A 101 7.66 5.91 -25.24
N PHE A 102 8.39 5.27 -26.16
CA PHE A 102 8.59 5.77 -27.51
C PHE A 102 7.52 5.27 -28.49
N LEU A 103 7.00 4.06 -28.28
CA LEU A 103 6.02 3.46 -29.17
C LEU A 103 4.61 4.04 -28.98
N ARG A 104 4.25 4.40 -27.75
CA ARG A 104 2.90 4.79 -27.34
C ARG A 104 2.95 5.93 -26.32
N PHE A 105 3.76 6.96 -26.59
CA PHE A 105 3.95 8.09 -25.68
C PHE A 105 2.62 8.73 -25.24
N GLU A 106 1.66 8.89 -26.15
CA GLU A 106 0.32 9.41 -25.86
C GLU A 106 -0.42 8.63 -24.77
N LYS A 107 -0.33 7.30 -24.79
CA LYS A 107 -0.97 6.47 -23.75
C LYS A 107 -0.24 6.60 -22.43
N PHE A 108 1.08 6.71 -22.47
CA PHE A 108 1.88 6.94 -21.28
C PHE A 108 1.60 8.31 -20.64
N THR A 109 1.54 9.39 -21.43
CA THR A 109 1.17 10.72 -20.92
C THR A 109 -0.26 10.72 -20.39
N GLY A 110 -1.19 10.06 -21.09
CA GLY A 110 -2.56 9.86 -20.60
C GLY A 110 -2.60 9.12 -19.25
N GLN A 111 -1.76 8.10 -19.07
CA GLN A 111 -1.62 7.39 -17.79
C GLN A 111 -1.00 8.27 -16.70
N LEU A 112 0.01 9.09 -17.01
CA LEU A 112 0.58 10.02 -16.04
C LEU A 112 -0.43 11.08 -15.60
N VAL A 113 -1.18 11.64 -16.55
CA VAL A 113 -2.27 12.59 -16.26
C VAL A 113 -3.34 11.92 -15.40
N PHE A 114 -3.73 10.69 -15.74
CA PHE A 114 -4.65 9.92 -14.91
C PHE A 114 -4.09 9.69 -13.51
N LEU A 115 -2.83 9.23 -13.36
CA LEU A 115 -2.22 9.02 -12.05
C LEU A 115 -2.09 10.31 -11.22
N ALA A 116 -1.88 11.45 -11.89
CA ALA A 116 -1.80 12.76 -11.23
C ALA A 116 -3.17 13.32 -10.82
N THR A 117 -4.23 12.98 -11.54
CA THR A 117 -5.58 13.56 -11.33
C THR A 117 -6.54 12.61 -10.59
N ALA A 118 -6.45 11.30 -10.82
CA ALA A 118 -7.30 10.29 -10.19
C ALA A 118 -6.97 10.05 -8.72
N PHE A 119 -5.76 10.42 -8.28
CA PHE A 119 -5.31 10.27 -6.90
C PHE A 119 -4.85 11.63 -6.35
N PRO A 120 -5.80 12.53 -6.02
CA PRO A 120 -5.47 13.86 -5.55
C PRO A 120 -4.54 13.80 -4.34
N TYR A 121 -3.41 14.49 -4.47
CA TYR A 121 -2.40 14.56 -3.42
C TYR A 121 -2.69 15.74 -2.50
N SER A 122 -2.82 15.50 -1.20
CA SER A 122 -3.16 16.50 -0.19
C SER A 122 -2.18 16.46 0.97
N LEU A 123 -1.40 17.53 1.16
CA LEU A 123 -0.53 17.71 2.33
C LEU A 123 -1.29 18.28 3.53
N THR A 124 -2.48 17.75 3.83
CA THR A 124 -3.30 18.24 4.94
C THR A 124 -3.18 17.33 6.17
N PRO A 125 -3.26 17.87 7.40
CA PRO A 125 -3.25 17.04 8.62
C PRO A 125 -4.33 15.96 8.61
N ARG A 126 -5.49 16.24 7.99
CA ARG A 126 -6.59 15.28 7.81
C ARG A 126 -6.19 14.08 6.95
N ALA A 127 -5.43 14.31 5.88
CA ALA A 127 -4.92 13.25 5.02
C ALA A 127 -4.01 12.30 5.78
N PHE A 128 -3.02 12.86 6.50
CA PHE A 128 -2.08 12.08 7.30
C PHE A 128 -2.76 11.36 8.49
N ALA A 129 -3.71 12.01 9.17
CA ALA A 129 -4.49 11.37 10.22
C ALA A 129 -5.32 10.19 9.66
N GLY A 130 -5.92 10.38 8.49
CA GLY A 130 -6.61 9.33 7.74
C GLY A 130 -5.68 8.17 7.39
N PHE A 131 -4.50 8.46 6.83
CA PHE A 131 -3.49 7.46 6.51
C PHE A 131 -3.00 6.70 7.74
N ILE A 132 -2.62 7.39 8.81
CA ILE A 132 -2.15 6.74 10.04
C ILE A 132 -3.24 5.84 10.64
N GLY A 133 -4.46 6.37 10.80
CA GLY A 133 -5.54 5.68 11.50
C GLY A 133 -6.25 4.61 10.67
N ARG A 134 -6.36 4.79 9.34
CA ARG A 134 -7.09 3.87 8.45
C ARG A 134 -6.18 2.89 7.71
N PHE A 135 -4.90 3.23 7.54
CA PHE A 135 -3.92 2.37 6.87
C PHE A 135 -2.81 1.90 7.81
N LEU A 136 -2.03 2.80 8.39
CA LEU A 136 -0.79 2.38 9.03
C LEU A 136 -1.04 1.55 10.30
N MET A 137 -1.83 2.06 11.24
CA MET A 137 -2.13 1.35 12.49
C MET A 137 -2.87 0.02 12.26
N PRO A 138 -3.91 -0.07 11.41
CA PRO A 138 -4.59 -1.35 11.17
C PRO A 138 -3.74 -2.42 10.48
N ASN A 139 -2.78 -2.01 9.65
CA ASN A 139 -1.99 -2.94 8.82
C ASN A 139 -0.58 -3.20 9.39
N TRP A 140 -0.06 -2.33 10.25
CA TRP A 140 1.29 -2.46 10.82
C TRP A 140 1.30 -2.66 12.33
N GLY A 141 0.20 -2.33 13.02
CA GLY A 141 0.11 -2.32 14.48
C GLY A 141 0.27 -0.91 15.05
N VAL A 142 -0.46 -0.60 16.12
CA VAL A 142 -0.43 0.73 16.75
C VAL A 142 0.93 0.98 17.40
N LEU A 143 1.42 0.02 18.18
CA LEU A 143 2.69 0.15 18.90
C LEU A 143 3.86 0.19 17.92
N GLN A 144 3.80 -0.64 16.89
CA GLN A 144 4.80 -0.66 15.83
C GLN A 144 4.83 0.66 15.04
N THR A 145 3.65 1.25 14.78
CA THR A 145 3.54 2.56 14.12
C THR A 145 4.22 3.65 14.94
N VAL A 146 3.89 3.73 16.24
CA VAL A 146 4.47 4.74 17.14
C VAL A 146 5.97 4.55 17.29
N ALA A 147 6.42 3.32 17.55
CA ALA A 147 7.83 2.99 17.71
C ALA A 147 8.63 3.25 16.43
N GLY A 148 8.07 2.92 15.26
CA GLY A 148 8.69 3.14 13.96
C GLY A 148 8.87 4.61 13.62
N LEU A 149 7.83 5.43 13.83
CA LEU A 149 7.92 6.88 13.63
C LEU A 149 8.96 7.51 14.58
N ALA A 150 8.94 7.12 15.85
CA ALA A 150 9.93 7.58 16.83
C ALA A 150 11.36 7.15 16.46
N GLY A 151 11.52 5.90 16.00
CA GLY A 151 12.79 5.35 15.55
C GLY A 151 13.35 6.11 14.35
N VAL A 152 12.52 6.45 13.36
CA VAL A 152 12.96 7.23 12.20
C VAL A 152 13.35 8.65 12.59
N ALA A 153 12.55 9.32 13.44
CA ALA A 153 12.92 10.63 13.98
C ALA A 153 14.27 10.57 14.71
N TYR A 154 14.52 9.49 15.46
CA TYR A 154 15.78 9.23 16.13
C TYR A 154 16.96 9.08 15.15
N LEU A 155 16.80 8.34 14.04
CA LEU A 155 17.83 8.19 13.00
C LEU A 155 18.17 9.52 12.32
N LEU A 156 17.18 10.40 12.15
CA LEU A 156 17.36 11.68 11.47
C LEU A 156 18.03 12.74 12.35
N VAL A 157 17.69 12.79 13.64
CA VAL A 157 18.07 13.89 14.54
C VAL A 157 19.29 13.57 15.43
N SER A 158 19.55 12.29 15.72
CA SER A 158 20.61 11.94 16.67
C SER A 158 22.02 12.18 16.12
N ALA A 159 22.87 12.80 16.94
CA ALA A 159 24.30 12.89 16.69
C ALA A 159 24.93 11.49 16.61
N GLY A 160 25.97 11.33 15.78
CA GLY A 160 26.70 10.07 15.61
C GLY A 160 26.05 9.05 14.67
N ARG A 161 24.88 9.33 14.09
CA ARG A 161 24.27 8.45 13.07
C ARG A 161 25.07 8.42 11.79
N SER A 162 25.14 7.25 11.17
CA SER A 162 25.80 7.08 9.88
C SER A 162 25.05 7.83 8.77
N ARG A 163 25.74 8.09 7.66
CA ARG A 163 25.11 8.66 6.46
C ARG A 163 24.01 7.76 5.92
N MET A 164 24.20 6.45 6.00
CA MET A 164 23.19 5.46 5.59
C MET A 164 21.94 5.54 6.47
N ASP A 165 22.09 5.65 7.79
CA ASP A 165 20.94 5.78 8.70
C ASP A 165 20.05 6.98 8.36
N ARG A 166 20.68 8.12 8.05
CA ARG A 166 19.96 9.33 7.66
C ARG A 166 19.28 9.18 6.29
N LEU A 167 19.95 8.53 5.34
CA LEU A 167 19.38 8.25 4.02
C LEU A 167 18.16 7.31 4.14
N LEU A 168 18.26 6.26 4.96
CA LEU A 168 17.15 5.35 5.26
C LEU A 168 15.97 6.08 5.91
N GLY A 169 16.25 6.97 6.87
CA GLY A 169 15.23 7.85 7.45
C GLY A 169 14.55 8.73 6.40
N ALA A 170 15.32 9.31 5.47
CA ALA A 170 14.79 10.14 4.39
C ALA A 170 13.91 9.34 3.41
N VAL A 171 14.33 8.13 3.03
CA VAL A 171 13.52 7.20 2.21
C VAL A 171 12.19 6.88 2.90
N PHE A 172 12.23 6.56 4.20
CA PHE A 172 11.02 6.33 4.99
C PHE A 172 10.11 7.57 4.99
N CYS A 173 10.65 8.76 5.26
CA CYS A 173 9.86 9.99 5.27
C CYS A 173 9.21 10.28 3.92
N LEU A 174 9.92 10.05 2.81
CA LEU A 174 9.36 10.24 1.47
C LEU A 174 8.29 9.19 1.15
N ALA A 175 8.47 7.94 1.56
CA ALA A 175 7.42 6.92 1.44
C ALA A 175 6.19 7.29 2.29
N PHE A 176 6.40 7.77 3.51
CA PHE A 176 5.35 8.23 4.40
C PHE A 176 4.61 9.44 3.84
N LEU A 177 5.31 10.42 3.27
CA LEU A 177 4.72 11.59 2.62
C LEU A 177 3.95 11.20 1.36
N ASN A 178 4.53 10.34 0.52
CA ASN A 178 3.90 9.89 -0.72
C ASN A 178 2.58 9.16 -0.45
N MET A 179 2.56 8.30 0.57
CA MET A 179 1.37 7.56 0.97
C MET A 179 0.39 8.41 1.78
N GLY A 180 0.87 9.16 2.75
CA GLY A 180 0.05 9.99 3.63
C GLY A 180 -0.70 11.10 2.91
N GLY A 181 -0.16 11.59 1.79
CA GLY A 181 -0.83 12.57 0.95
C GLY A 181 -1.85 11.98 -0.04
N ARG A 182 -1.91 10.66 -0.24
CA ARG A 182 -2.86 10.00 -1.17
C ARG A 182 -4.04 9.42 -0.38
N MET A 183 -5.07 10.24 -0.18
CA MET A 183 -6.14 10.01 0.81
C MET A 183 -7.08 8.83 0.54
N GLU A 184 -7.29 8.45 -0.72
CA GLU A 184 -8.47 7.65 -1.10
C GLU A 184 -8.16 6.21 -1.51
N ASP A 185 -6.95 5.93 -2.00
CA ASP A 185 -6.58 4.60 -2.46
C ASP A 185 -5.52 3.95 -1.56
N LEU A 186 -6.00 3.48 -0.41
CA LEU A 186 -5.21 2.75 0.56
C LEU A 186 -4.80 1.35 0.07
N SER A 187 -5.43 0.83 -0.99
CA SER A 187 -5.18 -0.53 -1.52
C SER A 187 -3.76 -0.70 -2.08
N HIS A 188 -3.18 0.40 -2.58
CA HIS A 188 -1.81 0.44 -3.11
C HIS A 188 -0.73 0.50 -2.03
N GLY A 189 -1.09 0.81 -0.78
CA GLY A 189 -0.12 0.94 0.30
C GLY A 189 0.65 -0.34 0.63
N ARG A 190 0.13 -1.50 0.21
CA ARG A 190 0.83 -2.79 0.31
C ARG A 190 2.22 -2.80 -0.33
N HIS A 191 2.43 -2.01 -1.38
CA HIS A 191 3.70 -1.93 -2.10
C HIS A 191 4.77 -1.15 -1.32
N PHE A 192 4.37 -0.43 -0.27
CA PHE A 192 5.24 0.40 0.54
C PHE A 192 5.63 -0.28 1.87
N LEU A 193 5.13 -1.49 2.14
CA LEU A 193 5.52 -2.30 3.30
C LEU A 193 7.03 -2.49 3.46
N PRO A 194 7.83 -2.68 2.39
CA PRO A 194 9.28 -2.75 2.54
C PRO A 194 9.89 -1.50 3.18
N PHE A 195 9.31 -0.31 2.95
CA PHE A 195 9.78 0.92 3.61
C PHE A 195 9.41 0.95 5.10
N PHE A 196 8.29 0.36 5.49
CA PHE A 196 7.94 0.25 6.91
C PHE A 196 8.89 -0.68 7.67
N ALA A 197 9.53 -1.66 7.02
CA ALA A 197 10.61 -2.43 7.65
C ALA A 197 11.80 -1.55 8.10
N ILE A 198 12.08 -0.45 7.39
CA ILE A 198 13.07 0.55 7.83
C ILE A 198 12.65 1.16 9.17
N GLY A 199 11.36 1.51 9.30
CA GLY A 199 10.80 2.01 10.55
C GLY A 199 10.93 1.01 11.70
N SER A 200 10.69 -0.28 11.44
CA SER A 200 10.89 -1.36 12.43
C SER A 200 12.34 -1.49 12.88
N ALA A 201 13.29 -1.44 11.94
CA ALA A 201 14.72 -1.48 12.24
C ALA A 201 15.15 -0.24 13.04
N ALA A 202 14.64 0.94 12.67
CA ALA A 202 14.89 2.20 13.38
C ALA A 202 14.34 2.18 14.81
N ALA A 203 13.15 1.60 15.01
CA ALA A 203 12.54 1.40 16.32
C ALA A 203 13.41 0.49 17.20
N ALA A 204 13.93 -0.60 16.64
CA ALA A 204 14.84 -1.49 17.36
C ALA A 204 16.13 -0.75 17.79
N GLY A 205 16.74 0.03 16.89
CA GLY A 205 17.90 0.87 17.23
C GLY A 205 17.60 1.84 18.36
N LEU A 206 16.47 2.56 18.29
CA LEU A 206 16.04 3.47 19.34
C LEU A 206 15.83 2.76 20.69
N LEU A 207 15.13 1.63 20.68
CA LEU A 207 14.81 0.87 21.90
C LEU A 207 16.07 0.32 22.55
N TRP A 208 16.96 -0.33 21.78
CA TRP A 208 18.05 -1.11 22.32
C TRP A 208 19.33 -0.32 22.59
N GLU A 209 19.65 0.68 21.77
CA GLU A 209 20.86 1.48 21.97
C GLU A 209 20.73 2.47 23.14
N ARG A 210 19.49 2.93 23.43
CA ARG A 210 19.24 3.90 24.52
C ARG A 210 19.00 3.26 25.87
N THR A 211 18.68 1.96 25.92
CA THR A 211 18.49 1.24 27.18
C THR A 211 19.75 0.46 27.56
N ALA A 212 20.69 1.12 28.23
CA ALA A 212 21.81 0.46 28.87
C ALA A 212 21.49 0.09 30.34
N GLY A 213 22.15 -0.95 30.85
CA GLY A 213 22.13 -1.32 32.27
C GLY A 213 20.73 -1.64 32.81
N ARG A 214 20.30 -0.93 33.86
CA ARG A 214 19.07 -1.22 34.64
C ARG A 214 17.76 -1.08 33.84
N ARG A 215 17.76 -0.44 32.67
CA ARG A 215 16.57 -0.27 31.82
C ARG A 215 16.40 -1.35 30.74
N ARG A 216 17.31 -2.32 30.66
CA ARG A 216 17.25 -3.43 29.71
C ARG A 216 15.98 -4.29 29.82
N PRO A 217 15.42 -4.55 31.02
CA PRO A 217 14.14 -5.26 31.13
C PRO A 217 12.98 -4.49 30.48
N LEU A 218 12.98 -3.16 30.58
CA LEU A 218 11.97 -2.32 29.93
C LEU A 218 12.06 -2.41 28.40
N ALA A 219 13.27 -2.45 27.84
CA ALA A 219 13.47 -2.65 26.40
C ALA A 219 12.93 -4.00 25.91
N TRP A 220 13.14 -5.06 26.70
CA TRP A 220 12.56 -6.38 26.44
C TRP A 220 11.04 -6.33 26.46
N VAL A 221 10.44 -5.72 27.48
CA VAL A 221 8.97 -5.59 27.61
C VAL A 221 8.39 -4.81 26.43
N LEU A 222 9.00 -3.67 26.07
CA LEU A 222 8.55 -2.85 24.94
C LEU A 222 8.72 -3.58 23.60
N SER A 223 9.84 -4.27 23.39
CA SER A 223 10.07 -5.07 22.19
C SER A 223 9.07 -6.22 22.08
N ALA A 224 8.77 -6.90 23.19
CA ALA A 224 7.77 -7.95 23.25
C ALA A 224 6.37 -7.40 22.95
N ALA A 225 6.00 -6.24 23.52
CA ALA A 225 4.71 -5.60 23.24
C ALA A 225 4.57 -5.22 21.76
N VAL A 226 5.59 -4.60 21.17
CA VAL A 226 5.63 -4.25 19.74
C VAL A 226 5.56 -5.51 18.86
N PHE A 227 6.31 -6.56 19.22
CA PHE A 227 6.28 -7.83 18.50
C PHE A 227 4.91 -8.49 18.56
N LEU A 228 4.28 -8.56 19.74
CA LEU A 228 2.96 -9.16 19.92
C LEU A 228 1.88 -8.37 19.15
N ASP A 229 1.96 -7.04 19.12
CA ASP A 229 1.06 -6.19 18.32
C ASP A 229 1.18 -6.50 16.82
N ALA A 230 2.41 -6.51 16.28
CA ALA A 230 2.66 -6.85 14.88
C ALA A 230 2.30 -8.31 14.55
N ALA A 231 2.57 -9.24 15.47
CA ALA A 231 2.22 -10.66 15.32
C ALA A 231 0.71 -10.87 15.32
N ALA A 232 -0.04 -10.12 16.13
CA ALA A 232 -1.50 -10.23 16.18
C ALA A 232 -2.15 -9.72 14.88
N VAL A 233 -1.61 -8.65 14.29
CA VAL A 233 -2.01 -8.18 12.95
C VAL A 233 -1.69 -9.26 11.89
N SER A 234 -0.48 -9.82 11.91
CA SER A 234 -0.05 -10.87 10.98
C SER A 234 -0.88 -12.15 11.11
N ALA A 235 -1.16 -12.60 12.34
CA ALA A 235 -2.01 -13.75 12.62
C ALA A 235 -3.45 -13.53 12.12
N SER A 236 -3.94 -12.29 12.19
CA SER A 236 -5.25 -11.94 11.66
C SER A 236 -5.31 -12.06 10.13
N TYR A 237 -4.26 -11.67 9.41
CA TYR A 237 -4.16 -11.93 7.97
C TYR A 237 -4.09 -13.42 7.65
N LEU A 238 -3.25 -14.17 8.36
CA LEU A 238 -3.12 -15.62 8.14
C LEU A 238 -4.45 -16.33 8.37
N ARG A 239 -5.21 -15.93 9.40
CA ARG A 239 -6.56 -16.44 9.63
C ARG A 239 -7.49 -16.13 8.46
N ASN A 240 -7.47 -14.91 7.93
CA ASN A 240 -8.32 -14.54 6.80
C ASN A 240 -8.00 -15.38 5.56
N TYR A 241 -6.71 -15.58 5.26
CA TYR A 241 -6.29 -16.46 4.17
C TYR A 241 -6.74 -17.90 4.40
N ALA A 242 -6.60 -18.43 5.62
CA ALA A 242 -7.06 -19.78 5.96
C ALA A 242 -8.59 -19.91 5.84
N GLN A 243 -9.36 -18.87 6.19
CA GLN A 243 -10.80 -18.86 6.04
C GLN A 243 -11.22 -18.79 4.56
N GLU A 244 -10.53 -18.00 3.75
CA GLU A 244 -10.75 -17.95 2.31
C GLU A 244 -10.46 -19.30 1.64
N ALA A 245 -9.29 -19.89 1.93
CA ALA A 245 -8.92 -21.20 1.40
C ALA A 245 -9.91 -22.31 1.81
N ALA A 246 -10.47 -22.21 3.01
CA ALA A 246 -11.48 -23.15 3.50
C ALA A 246 -12.91 -22.85 3.00
N GLY A 247 -13.12 -21.82 2.16
CA GLY A 247 -14.45 -21.41 1.71
C GLY A 247 -15.36 -20.91 2.84
N ARG A 248 -14.78 -20.40 3.93
CA ARG A 248 -15.47 -19.84 5.12
C ARG A 248 -15.30 -18.33 5.26
N SER A 249 -14.81 -17.68 4.20
CA SER A 249 -14.73 -16.22 4.16
C SER A 249 -16.11 -15.59 4.00
N THR A 250 -16.29 -14.34 4.43
CA THR A 250 -17.56 -13.60 4.25
C THR A 250 -17.98 -13.57 2.79
N ARG A 251 -17.01 -13.45 1.88
CA ARG A 251 -17.23 -13.50 0.42
C ARG A 251 -17.75 -14.86 -0.04
N SER A 252 -17.19 -15.96 0.47
CA SER A 252 -17.66 -17.32 0.18
C SER A 252 -19.05 -17.59 0.77
N GLU A 253 -19.32 -17.08 1.97
CA GLU A 253 -20.64 -17.15 2.61
C GLU A 253 -21.69 -16.36 1.81
N ALA A 254 -21.37 -15.13 1.40
CA ALA A 254 -22.22 -14.30 0.55
C ALA A 254 -22.53 -14.99 -0.79
N SER A 255 -21.50 -15.57 -1.44
CA SER A 255 -21.67 -16.33 -2.68
C SER A 255 -22.65 -17.50 -2.53
N ARG A 256 -22.53 -18.30 -1.46
CA ARG A 256 -23.47 -19.41 -1.19
C ARG A 256 -24.88 -18.92 -0.92
N TRP A 257 -25.02 -17.83 -0.17
CA TRP A 257 -26.32 -17.26 0.12
C TRP A 257 -26.99 -16.74 -1.16
N ILE A 258 -26.27 -15.99 -2.00
CA ILE A 258 -26.79 -15.50 -3.29
C ILE A 258 -27.28 -16.66 -4.14
N ALA A 259 -26.47 -17.71 -4.27
CA ALA A 259 -26.82 -18.89 -5.07
C ALA A 259 -28.09 -19.62 -4.58
N GLY A 260 -28.43 -19.52 -3.28
CA GLY A 260 -29.60 -20.15 -2.68
C GLY A 260 -30.83 -19.25 -2.51
N ASN A 261 -30.68 -17.92 -2.60
CA ASN A 261 -31.74 -16.98 -2.21
C ASN A 261 -32.07 -15.93 -3.30
N VAL A 262 -31.16 -15.66 -4.23
CA VAL A 262 -31.44 -14.73 -5.34
C VAL A 262 -31.98 -15.53 -6.52
N PRO A 263 -33.22 -15.28 -6.98
CA PRO A 263 -33.80 -16.01 -8.10
C PRO A 263 -32.97 -15.85 -9.39
N ALA A 264 -32.94 -16.90 -10.19
CA ALA A 264 -32.35 -16.83 -11.53
C ALA A 264 -33.17 -15.85 -12.41
N GLY A 265 -32.49 -15.07 -13.23
CA GLY A 265 -33.09 -14.01 -14.04
C GLY A 265 -33.30 -12.68 -13.33
N SER A 266 -33.14 -12.61 -12.00
CA SER A 266 -33.16 -11.32 -11.29
C SER A 266 -31.99 -10.43 -11.70
N SER A 267 -32.22 -9.11 -11.64
CA SER A 267 -31.18 -8.12 -11.87
C SER A 267 -30.33 -7.90 -10.61
N VAL A 268 -29.01 -7.98 -10.76
CA VAL A 268 -28.03 -7.85 -9.68
C VAL A 268 -27.08 -6.70 -9.96
N GLY A 269 -27.19 -5.67 -9.14
CA GLY A 269 -26.36 -4.49 -9.14
C GLY A 269 -24.98 -4.74 -8.53
N LEU A 270 -23.95 -4.34 -9.26
CA LEU A 270 -22.54 -4.36 -8.83
C LEU A 270 -21.96 -2.96 -9.00
N LEU A 271 -21.23 -2.50 -7.98
CA LEU A 271 -20.75 -1.12 -7.92
C LEU A 271 -19.50 -0.84 -8.77
N GLN A 272 -18.97 -1.91 -9.35
CA GLN A 272 -17.74 -1.93 -10.14
C GLN A 272 -17.68 -3.26 -10.89
N PRO A 273 -16.84 -3.36 -11.94
CA PRO A 273 -16.63 -4.62 -12.64
C PRO A 273 -16.28 -5.76 -11.68
N PRO A 274 -16.78 -6.98 -11.91
CA PRO A 274 -16.55 -8.11 -11.02
C PRO A 274 -15.05 -8.41 -10.93
N GLN A 275 -14.48 -8.14 -9.76
CA GLN A 275 -13.10 -8.46 -9.43
C GLN A 275 -13.08 -9.47 -8.29
N TYR A 276 -12.15 -10.43 -8.37
CA TYR A 276 -12.03 -11.48 -7.36
C TYR A 276 -11.93 -10.90 -5.94
N SER A 277 -11.21 -9.79 -5.77
CA SER A 277 -11.06 -9.13 -4.47
C SER A 277 -12.37 -8.55 -3.93
N GLU A 278 -13.28 -8.05 -4.77
CA GLU A 278 -14.31 -7.11 -4.30
C GLU A 278 -15.74 -7.55 -4.62
N THR A 279 -15.92 -8.66 -5.32
CA THR A 279 -17.22 -9.23 -5.66
C THR A 279 -17.27 -10.71 -5.24
N PRO A 280 -18.33 -11.15 -4.53
CA PRO A 280 -18.55 -12.57 -4.26
C PRO A 280 -18.59 -13.40 -5.55
N PRO A 281 -17.92 -14.57 -5.61
CA PRO A 281 -17.86 -15.38 -6.82
C PRO A 281 -19.12 -16.23 -6.99
N PHE A 282 -20.26 -15.61 -7.29
CA PHE A 282 -21.50 -16.33 -7.64
C PHE A 282 -21.61 -16.57 -9.15
N ARG A 283 -22.60 -17.36 -9.57
CA ARG A 283 -22.90 -17.67 -10.98
C ARG A 283 -23.48 -16.43 -11.69
N PHE A 284 -22.61 -15.53 -12.12
CA PHE A 284 -22.98 -14.28 -12.82
C PHE A 284 -23.89 -14.53 -14.03
N ASP A 285 -23.68 -15.65 -14.73
CA ASP A 285 -24.45 -16.07 -15.90
C ASP A 285 -25.94 -16.35 -15.62
N ARG A 286 -26.33 -16.50 -14.35
CA ARG A 286 -27.73 -16.74 -13.96
C ARG A 286 -28.52 -15.45 -13.67
N HIS A 287 -27.88 -14.29 -13.77
CA HIS A 287 -28.45 -13.00 -13.37
C HIS A 287 -28.14 -11.93 -14.42
N GLU A 288 -29.01 -10.93 -14.50
CA GLU A 288 -28.73 -9.72 -15.29
C GLU A 288 -27.83 -8.80 -14.46
N LEU A 289 -26.59 -8.57 -14.90
CA LEU A 289 -25.65 -7.72 -14.15
C LEU A 289 -25.82 -6.25 -14.52
N VAL A 290 -26.05 -5.41 -13.52
CA VAL A 290 -26.12 -3.95 -13.68
C VAL A 290 -24.91 -3.32 -13.01
N LEU A 291 -24.01 -2.73 -13.81
CA LEU A 291 -22.80 -2.09 -13.32
C LEU A 291 -23.03 -0.59 -13.14
N PHE A 292 -22.82 -0.07 -11.93
CA PHE A 292 -22.94 1.36 -11.66
C PHE A 292 -21.94 1.83 -10.60
N GLY A 293 -21.08 2.76 -10.98
CA GLY A 293 -20.12 3.41 -10.09
C GLY A 293 -20.71 4.57 -9.29
N ALA A 294 -21.90 5.09 -9.62
CA ALA A 294 -22.54 6.17 -8.87
C ALA A 294 -24.08 6.11 -8.96
N PRO A 295 -24.84 6.54 -7.94
CA PRO A 295 -26.31 6.51 -7.97
C PRO A 295 -26.92 7.24 -9.17
N GLU A 296 -26.28 8.30 -9.65
CA GLU A 296 -26.73 9.12 -10.77
C GLU A 296 -26.83 8.32 -12.07
N GLN A 297 -26.01 7.27 -12.21
CA GLN A 297 -26.02 6.39 -13.38
C GLN A 297 -27.28 5.50 -13.45
N LEU A 298 -28.07 5.44 -12.37
CA LEU A 298 -29.31 4.66 -12.30
C LEU A 298 -30.57 5.53 -12.36
N GLN A 299 -30.46 6.86 -12.54
CA GLN A 299 -31.63 7.74 -12.51
C GLN A 299 -32.67 7.41 -13.59
N ASP A 300 -32.19 7.05 -14.78
CA ASP A 300 -33.03 6.76 -15.95
C ASP A 300 -33.09 5.27 -16.32
N LEU A 301 -32.56 4.40 -15.44
CA LEU A 301 -32.49 2.96 -15.66
C LEU A 301 -33.33 2.22 -14.61
N PRO A 302 -33.87 1.04 -14.95
CA PRO A 302 -34.54 0.20 -13.97
C PRO A 302 -33.57 -0.15 -12.83
N LEU A 303 -34.02 0.07 -11.60
CA LEU A 303 -33.23 -0.24 -10.42
C LEU A 303 -33.03 -1.76 -10.30
N PRO A 304 -31.81 -2.23 -10.02
CA PRO A 304 -31.55 -3.64 -9.79
C PRO A 304 -32.41 -4.21 -8.66
N ASP A 305 -32.90 -5.43 -8.81
CA ASP A 305 -33.69 -6.14 -7.79
C ASP A 305 -32.85 -6.39 -6.54
N PHE A 306 -31.57 -6.71 -6.73
CA PHE A 306 -30.59 -6.88 -5.67
C PHE A 306 -29.35 -6.04 -5.93
N VAL A 307 -28.66 -5.61 -4.88
CA VAL A 307 -27.33 -5.00 -4.98
C VAL A 307 -26.37 -5.74 -4.05
N VAL A 308 -25.21 -6.12 -4.56
CA VAL A 308 -24.15 -6.75 -3.77
C VAL A 308 -23.06 -5.73 -3.53
N ALA A 309 -22.86 -5.33 -2.28
CA ALA A 309 -21.93 -4.28 -1.90
C ALA A 309 -21.06 -4.70 -0.71
N ASN A 310 -19.82 -4.21 -0.67
CA ASN A 310 -18.99 -4.30 0.52
C ASN A 310 -19.27 -3.12 1.48
N GLU A 311 -18.79 -3.21 2.71
CA GLU A 311 -18.97 -2.19 3.77
C GLU A 311 -18.61 -0.77 3.33
N ALA A 312 -17.50 -0.62 2.58
CA ALA A 312 -17.00 0.68 2.16
C ALA A 312 -18.02 1.44 1.29
N PHE A 313 -18.78 0.72 0.48
CA PHE A 313 -19.83 1.30 -0.33
C PHE A 313 -21.12 1.53 0.45
N VAL A 314 -21.51 0.58 1.31
CA VAL A 314 -22.75 0.66 2.11
C VAL A 314 -22.73 1.85 3.08
N GLN A 315 -21.57 2.14 3.68
CA GLN A 315 -21.40 3.23 4.65
C GLN A 315 -20.87 4.53 4.02
N GLY A 316 -20.57 4.52 2.72
CA GLY A 316 -19.97 5.63 1.98
C GLY A 316 -21.00 6.50 1.27
N ARG A 317 -20.63 7.03 0.09
CA ARG A 317 -21.49 7.93 -0.71
C ARG A 317 -22.85 7.32 -1.12
N PHE A 318 -22.96 6.00 -1.11
CA PHE A 318 -24.19 5.30 -1.48
C PHE A 318 -25.16 5.11 -0.31
N ALA A 319 -24.75 5.41 0.93
CA ALA A 319 -25.58 5.17 2.11
C ALA A 319 -26.99 5.81 2.00
N PRO A 320 -27.15 7.07 1.57
CA PRO A 320 -28.48 7.67 1.41
C PRO A 320 -29.32 7.01 0.31
N PHE A 321 -28.68 6.64 -0.80
CA PHE A 321 -29.33 5.96 -1.92
C PHE A 321 -29.85 4.59 -1.51
N PHE A 322 -29.01 3.78 -0.85
CA PHE A 322 -29.42 2.46 -0.38
C PHE A 322 -30.48 2.54 0.71
N ALA A 323 -30.37 3.47 1.67
CA ALA A 323 -31.34 3.61 2.74
C ALA A 323 -32.76 3.92 2.22
N SER A 324 -32.87 4.70 1.14
CA SER A 324 -34.15 5.11 0.57
C SER A 324 -34.78 4.08 -0.38
N ARG A 325 -33.98 3.28 -1.11
CA ARG A 325 -34.47 2.39 -2.17
C ARG A 325 -34.34 0.90 -1.87
N TYR A 326 -33.50 0.54 -0.90
CA TYR A 326 -33.17 -0.84 -0.60
C TYR A 326 -33.33 -1.16 0.88
N GLU A 327 -33.40 -2.45 1.19
CA GLU A 327 -33.32 -3.01 2.53
C GLU A 327 -32.28 -4.14 2.57
N ALA A 328 -31.70 -4.41 3.74
CA ALA A 328 -30.71 -5.47 3.87
C ALA A 328 -31.41 -6.84 3.84
N ALA A 329 -31.13 -7.63 2.80
CA ALA A 329 -31.60 -9.02 2.69
C ALA A 329 -30.67 -9.99 3.41
N ALA A 330 -29.37 -9.73 3.38
CA ALA A 330 -28.36 -10.47 4.15
C ALA A 330 -27.13 -9.61 4.43
N ALA A 331 -26.48 -9.85 5.56
CA ALA A 331 -25.22 -9.22 5.92
C ALA A 331 -24.22 -10.29 6.41
N PHE A 332 -22.99 -10.23 5.89
CA PHE A 332 -21.92 -11.17 6.16
C PHE A 332 -20.78 -10.42 6.81
N ARG A 333 -20.64 -10.58 8.13
CA ARG A 333 -19.67 -9.82 8.92
C ARG A 333 -18.38 -10.62 9.14
N PRO A 334 -17.20 -9.97 9.09
CA PRO A 334 -15.93 -10.63 9.36
C PRO A 334 -15.88 -11.23 10.76
N ARG A 335 -15.39 -12.47 10.84
CA ARG A 335 -15.03 -13.08 12.12
C ARG A 335 -13.64 -12.63 12.53
N ARG A 336 -13.56 -11.70 13.48
CA ARG A 336 -12.28 -11.20 13.99
C ARG A 336 -11.58 -12.25 14.86
N LEU A 337 -10.25 -12.33 14.76
CA LEU A 337 -9.41 -13.07 15.71
C LEU A 337 -9.25 -12.33 17.01
N PHE A 338 -9.01 -11.04 16.91
CA PHE A 338 -8.90 -10.15 18.04
C PHE A 338 -9.93 -9.03 17.86
N PRO A 339 -10.86 -8.81 18.81
CA PRO A 339 -11.91 -7.79 18.69
C PRO A 339 -11.38 -6.38 18.41
N TRP A 340 -10.21 -6.07 18.99
CA TRP A 340 -9.52 -4.78 18.92
C TRP A 340 -8.61 -4.61 17.69
N ILE A 341 -8.44 -5.63 16.85
CA ILE A 341 -7.66 -5.53 15.61
C ILE A 341 -8.63 -5.34 14.44
N PRO A 342 -8.78 -4.11 13.93
CA PRO A 342 -9.58 -3.86 12.75
C PRO A 342 -8.81 -4.42 11.55
N VAL A 343 -9.12 -5.64 11.12
CA VAL A 343 -8.62 -6.15 9.83
C VAL A 343 -9.40 -5.47 8.72
N ARG A 344 -9.11 -4.19 8.49
CA ARG A 344 -9.69 -3.39 7.40
C ARG A 344 -8.84 -3.64 6.16
N GLY A 345 -9.44 -4.35 5.21
CA GLY A 345 -8.77 -4.96 4.07
C GLY A 345 -8.01 -3.96 3.21
N VAL A 346 -6.68 -4.06 3.27
CA VAL A 346 -5.79 -3.72 2.16
C VAL A 346 -5.19 -5.01 1.57
N PHE A 347 -4.96 -6.03 2.40
CA PHE A 347 -4.23 -7.25 2.02
C PHE A 347 -5.10 -8.47 1.81
N THR A 348 -6.28 -8.54 2.44
CA THR A 348 -7.24 -9.63 2.24
C THR A 348 -8.64 -9.04 2.11
N MET A 349 -9.10 -8.84 0.87
CA MET A 349 -10.48 -8.42 0.63
C MET A 349 -11.49 -9.57 0.84
N SER A 350 -11.02 -10.76 1.16
CA SER A 350 -11.84 -11.95 1.35
C SER A 350 -12.77 -11.92 2.55
N ASN A 351 -12.42 -11.16 3.58
CA ASN A 351 -13.21 -11.01 4.81
C ASN A 351 -13.75 -9.58 5.01
N LEU A 352 -13.97 -8.83 3.94
CA LEU A 352 -14.73 -7.59 4.06
C LEU A 352 -16.16 -7.89 4.50
N GLU A 353 -16.81 -6.97 5.22
CA GLU A 353 -18.24 -7.08 5.39
C GLU A 353 -18.92 -6.91 4.03
N PHE A 354 -19.81 -7.85 3.72
CA PHE A 354 -20.64 -7.83 2.53
C PHE A 354 -22.11 -7.72 2.93
N VAL A 355 -22.86 -6.92 2.18
CA VAL A 355 -24.30 -6.81 2.32
C VAL A 355 -24.93 -7.09 0.97
N VAL A 356 -25.96 -7.93 0.99
CA VAL A 356 -26.87 -8.09 -0.13
C VAL A 356 -28.11 -7.28 0.19
N LEU A 357 -28.36 -6.28 -0.63
CA LEU A 357 -29.48 -5.37 -0.52
C LEU A 357 -30.58 -5.83 -1.47
N ARG A 358 -31.83 -5.81 -1.04
CA ARG A 358 -33.02 -6.08 -1.86
C ARG A 358 -33.77 -4.78 -2.08
N ARG A 359 -34.22 -4.55 -3.31
CA ARG A 359 -35.04 -3.38 -3.67
C ARG A 359 -36.32 -3.40 -2.84
N ARG A 360 -36.65 -2.27 -2.23
CA ARG A 360 -37.92 -2.12 -1.52
C ARG A 360 -39.07 -2.24 -2.52
N PRO A 361 -40.21 -2.85 -2.13
CA PRO A 361 -41.43 -2.70 -2.91
C PRO A 361 -41.74 -1.21 -3.05
N GLU A 362 -42.05 -0.74 -4.25
CA GLU A 362 -42.61 0.60 -4.39
C GLU A 362 -43.90 0.64 -3.57
N ALA A 363 -44.05 1.65 -2.70
CA ALA A 363 -45.31 1.86 -2.02
C ALA A 363 -46.36 2.07 -3.12
N ALA A 364 -47.37 1.18 -3.17
CA ALA A 364 -48.48 1.34 -4.10
C ALA A 364 -49.02 2.76 -3.94
N LYS A 365 -48.87 3.57 -4.99
CA LYS A 365 -49.43 4.92 -5.04
C LYS A 365 -50.92 4.86 -5.25
#